data_AF-A0A3C0FDT6-F1
#
_entry.id   AF-A0A3C0FDT6-F1
#
_cell.length_a   1.000
_cell.length_b   1.000
_cell.length_c   1.000
_cell.angle_alpha   90.00
_cell.angle_beta   90.00
_cell.angle_gamma   90.00
#
_symmetry.space_group_name_H-M   'P 1'
#
loop_
_entity.id
_entity.type
_entity.pdbx_description
1 polymer ?
#
loop_
_entity_poly.entity_id
_entity_poly.type
_entity_poly.pdbx_seq_one_letter_code
_entity_poly.pdbx_strand_id
1 'polypeptide(L)'
;MGTPPGPTQAFALGDGSGDGVEARYLSGDEDIARLVLEMAKECQPQAGQDAGFSPDQRVVIAVHPDLTLLRAASGGDRGQEALGVYKAGVIHLLSPRAWIFESAPEQLEQSCRAQSPLIHELSHFALDHATGGD
;
A
#
# COMPACT_ATOMS: atom_id res chain seq x y z
N MET A 1 -20.14 17.60 26.66
CA MET A 1 -19.49 16.36 27.12
C MET A 1 -19.57 15.35 25.98
N GLY A 2 -18.44 14.74 25.62
CA GLY A 2 -18.38 13.65 24.66
C GLY A 2 -17.60 13.97 23.38
N THR A 3 -16.30 14.22 23.50
CA THR A 3 -15.37 13.91 22.40
C THR A 3 -15.48 12.40 22.12
N PRO A 4 -15.83 11.95 20.91
CA PRO A 4 -15.57 10.56 20.56
C PRO A 4 -14.05 10.37 20.56
N PRO A 5 -13.52 9.24 21.06
CA PRO A 5 -12.14 8.89 20.79
C PRO A 5 -12.04 8.74 19.27
N GLY A 6 -11.34 9.66 18.60
CA GLY A 6 -10.90 9.40 17.23
C GLY A 6 -10.06 8.13 17.32
N PRO A 7 -10.41 7.05 16.58
CA PRO A 7 -9.66 5.83 16.73
C PRO A 7 -8.26 6.11 16.19
N THR A 8 -7.28 6.24 17.10
CA THR A 8 -5.91 5.87 16.79
C THR A 8 -5.97 4.37 16.54
N GLN A 9 -6.39 4.00 15.34
CA GLN A 9 -6.36 2.63 14.86
C GLN A 9 -4.89 2.21 14.90
N ALA A 10 -4.59 1.31 15.84
CA ALA A 10 -3.30 0.66 15.87
C ALA A 10 -3.22 -0.21 14.62
N PHE A 11 -2.46 0.23 13.62
CA PHE A 11 -2.08 -0.64 12.53
C PHE A 11 -1.28 -1.80 13.15
N ALA A 12 -1.76 -3.02 12.97
CA ALA A 12 -0.95 -4.19 13.21
C ALA A 12 0.24 -4.12 12.24
N LEU A 13 1.45 -4.15 12.79
CA LEU A 13 2.66 -4.38 12.00
C LEU A 13 2.68 -5.88 11.69
N GLY A 14 2.31 -6.24 10.46
CA GLY A 14 2.66 -7.55 9.93
C GLY A 14 4.13 -7.50 9.51
N ASP A 15 5.00 -8.02 10.36
CA ASP A 15 6.39 -8.26 10.00
C ASP A 15 6.43 -9.44 9.01
N GLY A 16 6.55 -9.11 7.73
CA GLY A 16 7.05 -10.02 6.72
C GLY A 16 8.57 -9.91 6.65
N SER A 17 9.31 -10.06 7.76
CA SER A 17 10.77 -10.00 7.72
C SER A 17 11.30 -11.14 6.86
N GLY A 18 11.86 -10.76 5.70
CA GLY A 18 12.59 -11.67 4.83
C GLY A 18 13.11 -11.00 3.55
N ASP A 19 12.41 -9.99 3.03
CA ASP A 19 12.66 -9.48 1.66
C ASP A 19 12.50 -7.95 1.53
N GLY A 20 12.66 -7.20 2.62
CA GLY A 20 12.55 -5.73 2.60
C GLY A 20 11.12 -5.17 2.58
N VAL A 21 10.06 -5.94 2.33
CA VAL A 21 8.69 -5.39 2.30
C VAL A 21 7.97 -5.55 3.65
N GLU A 22 7.43 -4.45 4.19
CA GLU A 22 6.60 -4.39 5.41
C GLU A 22 5.18 -3.91 5.08
N ALA A 23 4.15 -4.56 5.63
CA ALA A 23 2.76 -4.11 5.51
C ALA A 23 2.14 -3.73 6.86
N ARG A 24 1.48 -2.57 6.89
CA ARG A 24 0.73 -2.02 8.02
C ARG A 24 -0.74 -2.05 7.67
N TYR A 25 -1.55 -2.68 8.51
CA TYR A 25 -2.98 -2.89 8.23
C TYR A 25 -3.77 -2.95 9.54
N LEU A 26 -5.10 -2.89 9.46
CA LEU A 26 -5.97 -2.99 10.63
C LEU A 26 -6.29 -4.43 11.00
N SER A 27 -6.50 -4.71 12.28
CA SER A 27 -6.97 -6.03 12.72
C SER A 27 -8.27 -6.41 11.99
N GLY A 28 -8.25 -7.52 11.26
CA GLY A 28 -9.35 -7.97 10.38
C GLY A 28 -9.04 -7.92 8.88
N ASP A 29 -7.95 -7.26 8.48
CA ASP A 29 -7.47 -7.18 7.08
C ASP A 29 -6.19 -8.01 6.84
N GLU A 30 -5.95 -9.05 7.64
CA GLU A 30 -4.77 -9.92 7.52
C GLU A 30 -4.66 -10.60 6.14
N ASP A 31 -5.80 -11.00 5.58
CA ASP A 31 -5.92 -11.55 4.22
C ASP A 31 -5.48 -10.54 3.16
N ILE A 32 -5.98 -9.31 3.26
CA ILE A 32 -5.62 -8.21 2.34
C ILE A 32 -4.16 -7.83 2.49
N ALA A 33 -3.66 -7.78 3.73
CA ALA A 33 -2.25 -7.49 3.98
C ALA A 33 -1.35 -8.55 3.35
N ARG A 34 -1.71 -9.83 3.45
CA ARG A 34 -1.00 -10.92 2.79
C ARG A 34 -1.02 -10.77 1.27
N LEU A 35 -2.19 -10.51 0.70
CA LEU A 35 -2.34 -10.27 -0.74
C LEU A 35 -1.44 -9.11 -1.20
N VAL A 36 -1.47 -7.98 -0.51
CA VAL A 36 -0.67 -6.79 -0.84
C VAL A 36 0.82 -7.08 -0.69
N LEU A 37 1.24 -7.82 0.35
CA LEU A 37 2.63 -8.24 0.53
C LEU A 37 3.12 -9.13 -0.61
N GLU A 38 2.33 -10.12 -1.02
CA GLU A 38 2.70 -11.02 -2.11
C GLU A 38 2.78 -10.23 -3.43
N MET A 39 1.79 -9.39 -3.73
CA MET A 39 1.82 -8.51 -4.90
C MET A 39 3.02 -7.57 -4.89
N ALA A 40 3.39 -7.03 -3.72
CA ALA A 40 4.52 -6.13 -3.59
C ALA A 40 5.82 -6.83 -3.98
N LYS A 41 6.03 -8.07 -3.50
CA LYS A 41 7.20 -8.88 -3.84
C LYS A 41 7.24 -9.24 -5.33
N GLU A 42 6.09 -9.53 -5.93
CA GLU A 42 6.00 -9.81 -7.37
C GLU A 42 6.33 -8.57 -8.21
N CYS A 43 5.83 -7.41 -7.80
CA CYS A 43 6.00 -6.15 -8.52
C CYS A 43 7.33 -5.45 -8.24
N GLN A 44 7.96 -5.66 -7.08
CA GLN A 44 9.23 -5.03 -6.68
C GLN A 44 10.35 -5.22 -7.72
N PRO A 45 10.65 -6.44 -8.22
CA PRO A 45 11.65 -6.60 -9.26
C PRO A 45 11.26 -5.89 -10.55
N GLN A 46 9.97 -5.87 -10.92
CA GLN A 46 9.47 -5.22 -12.13
C GLN A 46 9.57 -3.70 -12.07
N ALA A 47 9.15 -3.09 -10.96
CA ALA A 47 9.28 -1.65 -10.72
C ALA A 47 10.74 -1.20 -10.70
N GLY A 48 11.65 -2.12 -10.36
CA GLY A 48 13.07 -1.85 -10.28
C GLY A 48 13.86 -1.91 -11.58
N GLN A 49 13.33 -2.57 -12.62
CA GLN A 49 14.06 -2.76 -13.88
C GLN A 49 14.38 -1.44 -14.59
N ASP A 50 13.51 -0.44 -14.47
CA ASP A 50 13.69 0.88 -15.10
C ASP A 50 14.50 1.87 -14.26
N ALA A 51 14.65 1.64 -12.95
CA ALA A 51 15.22 2.62 -12.00
C ALA A 51 16.53 2.16 -11.32
N GLY A 52 17.00 0.93 -11.53
CA GLY A 52 18.17 0.39 -10.82
C GLY A 52 17.89 0.07 -9.35
N PHE A 53 16.62 -0.15 -9.01
CA PHE A 53 16.16 -0.46 -7.66
C PHE A 53 16.63 -1.86 -7.23
N SER A 54 17.09 -1.99 -5.98
CA SER A 54 17.57 -3.26 -5.44
C SER A 54 16.50 -3.90 -4.55
N PRO A 55 16.27 -5.22 -4.63
CA PRO A 55 15.25 -5.90 -3.81
C PRO A 55 15.51 -5.81 -2.30
N ASP A 56 16.72 -5.43 -1.87
CA ASP A 56 17.10 -5.24 -0.47
C ASP A 56 16.52 -3.95 0.15
N GLN A 57 15.94 -3.04 -0.66
CA GLN A 57 15.36 -1.80 -0.15
C GLN A 57 14.07 -2.05 0.62
N ARG A 58 14.03 -1.47 1.83
CA ARG A 58 12.85 -1.58 2.69
C ARG A 58 11.68 -0.78 2.13
N VAL A 59 10.62 -1.46 1.72
CA VAL A 59 9.35 -0.86 1.27
C VAL A 59 8.33 -0.98 2.39
N VAL A 60 7.75 0.14 2.83
CA VAL A 60 6.65 0.13 3.81
C VAL A 60 5.34 0.43 3.10
N ILE A 61 4.37 -0.47 3.23
CA ILE A 61 3.04 -0.35 2.64
C ILE A 61 2.01 -0.21 3.76
N ALA A 62 1.20 0.83 3.74
CA ALA A 62 0.11 1.04 4.69
C ALA A 62 -1.24 0.89 3.99
N VAL A 63 -1.99 -0.14 4.36
CA VAL A 63 -3.31 -0.45 3.81
C VAL A 63 -4.38 0.26 4.64
N HIS A 64 -5.20 1.07 3.98
CA HIS A 64 -6.31 1.81 4.58
C HIS A 64 -7.64 1.19 4.16
N PRO A 65 -8.59 0.97 5.08
CA PRO A 65 -9.87 0.35 4.74
C PRO A 65 -10.76 1.27 3.91
N ASP A 66 -10.57 2.59 3.99
CA ASP A 66 -11.45 3.59 3.39
C ASP A 66 -10.67 4.79 2.88
N LEU A 67 -11.25 5.45 1.88
CA LEU A 67 -10.66 6.61 1.21
C LEU A 67 -10.44 7.79 2.16
N THR A 68 -11.27 7.91 3.21
CA THR A 68 -11.11 8.96 4.24
C THR A 68 -9.78 8.83 4.99
N LEU A 69 -9.39 7.61 5.37
CA LEU A 69 -8.13 7.36 6.08
C LEU A 69 -6.93 7.51 5.15
N LEU A 70 -7.06 7.04 3.90
CA LEU A 70 -6.04 7.26 2.87
C LEU A 70 -5.76 8.76 2.65
N ARG A 71 -6.82 9.56 2.51
CA ARG A 71 -6.72 11.03 2.34
C ARG A 71 -6.10 11.71 3.55
N ALA A 72 -6.45 11.26 4.75
CA ALA A 72 -5.86 11.80 5.98
C ALA A 72 -4.35 11.53 6.03
N ALA A 73 -3.90 10.34 5.63
CA ALA A 73 -2.47 9.99 5.56
C ALA A 73 -1.73 10.73 4.43
N SER A 74 -2.37 10.92 3.27
CA SER A 74 -1.78 11.59 2.11
C SER A 74 -1.66 13.11 2.27
N GLY A 75 -2.47 13.72 3.13
CA GLY A 75 -2.35 15.14 3.51
C GLY A 75 -2.81 16.12 2.43
N GLY A 76 -3.73 15.76 1.54
CA GLY A 76 -4.30 16.68 0.55
C GLY A 76 -5.44 16.11 -0.30
N ASP A 77 -6.06 16.97 -1.12
CA ASP A 77 -7.20 16.66 -2.00
C ASP A 77 -6.83 15.85 -3.26
N ARG A 78 -5.57 15.44 -3.41
CA ARG A 78 -5.10 14.63 -4.56
C ARG A 78 -5.71 13.22 -4.60
N GLY A 79 -6.44 12.81 -3.56
CA GLY A 79 -6.93 11.45 -3.34
C GLY A 79 -8.40 11.22 -3.65
N GLN A 80 -9.01 11.94 -4.61
CA GLN A 80 -10.41 11.65 -4.93
C GLN A 80 -10.60 10.33 -5.70
N GLU A 81 -9.61 9.92 -6.49
CA GLU A 81 -9.66 8.68 -7.30
C GLU A 81 -8.41 7.79 -7.15
N ALA A 82 -7.47 8.17 -6.29
CA ALA A 82 -6.22 7.44 -6.13
C ALA A 82 -6.43 6.18 -5.28
N LEU A 83 -6.16 5.02 -5.87
CA LEU A 83 -6.14 3.71 -5.20
C LEU A 83 -4.87 3.50 -4.36
N GLY A 84 -3.85 4.33 -4.58
CA GLY A 84 -2.59 4.36 -3.84
C GLY A 84 -1.95 5.74 -3.87
N VAL A 85 -1.01 5.99 -2.97
CA VAL A 85 -0.18 7.20 -2.93
C VAL A 85 1.12 6.95 -2.20
N TYR A 86 2.23 7.25 -2.85
CA TYR A 86 3.56 7.31 -2.25
C TYR A 86 3.78 8.65 -1.53
N LYS A 87 4.22 8.60 -0.27
CA LYS A 87 4.61 9.79 0.49
C LYS A 87 5.65 9.44 1.56
N ALA A 88 6.76 10.19 1.57
CA ALA A 88 7.78 10.16 2.62
C ALA A 88 8.28 8.73 2.96
N GLY A 89 8.61 7.93 1.95
CA GLY A 89 9.11 6.56 2.13
C GLY A 89 8.03 5.51 2.44
N VAL A 90 6.74 5.87 2.41
CA VAL A 90 5.62 4.95 2.67
C VAL A 90 4.66 4.95 1.49
N ILE A 91 4.30 3.76 1.03
CA ILE A 91 3.23 3.54 0.04
C ILE A 91 1.93 3.38 0.80
N HIS A 92 1.00 4.31 0.67
CA HIS A 92 -0.34 4.16 1.23
C HIS A 92 -1.28 3.59 0.17
N LEU A 93 -1.95 2.49 0.46
CA LEU A 93 -2.85 1.81 -0.46
C LEU A 93 -4.28 1.79 0.10
N LEU A 94 -5.27 1.98 -0.76
CA LEU A 94 -6.66 1.71 -0.42
C LEU A 94 -6.89 0.19 -0.45
N SER A 95 -7.53 -0.35 0.59
CA SER A 95 -7.92 -1.74 0.65
C SER A 95 -8.73 -2.11 -0.60
N PRO A 96 -8.37 -3.19 -1.31
CA PRO A 96 -9.13 -3.67 -2.48
C PRO A 96 -10.61 -3.85 -2.17
N ARG A 97 -10.97 -4.17 -0.92
CA ARG A 97 -12.35 -4.33 -0.45
C ARG A 97 -13.18 -3.04 -0.53
N ALA A 98 -12.52 -1.88 -0.58
CA ALA A 98 -13.19 -0.58 -0.61
C ALA A 98 -13.59 -0.15 -2.03
N TRP A 99 -12.97 -0.73 -3.07
CA TRP A 99 -13.17 -0.33 -4.47
C TRP A 99 -13.44 -1.50 -5.42
N ILE A 100 -13.22 -2.74 -4.98
CA ILE A 100 -13.56 -3.97 -5.69
C ILE A 100 -14.79 -4.58 -5.04
N PHE A 101 -15.88 -4.64 -5.80
CA PHE A 101 -17.18 -5.19 -5.36
C PHE A 101 -17.32 -6.68 -5.69
N GLU A 102 -16.20 -7.40 -5.79
CA GLU A 102 -16.19 -8.82 -6.09
C GLU A 102 -16.39 -9.65 -4.82
N SER A 103 -17.27 -10.65 -4.89
CA SER A 103 -17.60 -11.48 -3.73
C SER A 103 -16.63 -12.64 -3.51
N ALA A 104 -15.87 -13.02 -4.54
CA ALA A 104 -14.90 -14.10 -4.47
C ALA A 104 -13.47 -13.55 -4.27
N PRO A 105 -12.69 -14.10 -3.32
CA PRO A 105 -11.34 -13.62 -3.03
C PRO A 105 -10.40 -13.70 -4.24
N GLU A 106 -10.54 -14.73 -5.08
CA GLU A 106 -9.75 -14.88 -6.32
C GLU A 106 -10.03 -13.76 -7.34
N GLN A 107 -11.29 -13.33 -7.46
CA GLN A 107 -11.70 -12.23 -8.35
C GLN A 107 -11.22 -10.88 -7.81
N LEU A 108 -11.23 -10.73 -6.48
CA LEU A 108 -10.67 -9.56 -5.80
C LEU A 108 -9.17 -9.44 -6.05
N GLU A 109 -8.42 -10.53 -5.89
CA GLU A 109 -6.99 -10.59 -6.18
C GLU A 109 -6.70 -10.26 -7.65
N GLN A 110 -7.41 -10.87 -8.60
CA GLN A 110 -7.22 -10.62 -10.02
C GLN A 110 -7.51 -9.17 -10.40
N SER A 111 -8.62 -8.62 -9.90
CA SER A 111 -9.00 -7.23 -10.13
C SER A 111 -7.98 -6.26 -9.50
N CYS A 112 -7.47 -6.59 -8.32
CA CYS A 112 -6.42 -5.82 -7.64
C CYS A 112 -5.13 -5.77 -8.47
N ARG A 113 -4.69 -6.93 -8.97
CA ARG A 113 -3.54 -7.04 -9.88
C ARG A 113 -3.77 -6.29 -11.20
N ALA A 114 -4.97 -6.39 -11.78
CA ALA A 114 -5.31 -5.79 -13.07
C ALA A 114 -5.29 -4.25 -13.04
N GLN A 115 -5.73 -3.62 -11.94
CA GLN A 115 -5.70 -2.15 -11.83
C GLN A 115 -4.30 -1.63 -11.46
N SER A 116 -3.40 -2.50 -11.02
CA SER A 116 -1.97 -2.20 -10.86
C SER A 116 -1.65 -0.94 -10.03
N PRO A 117 -2.40 -0.60 -8.95
CA PRO A 117 -2.08 0.58 -8.14
C PRO A 117 -0.72 0.43 -7.44
N LEU A 118 -0.35 -0.80 -7.08
CA LEU A 118 0.87 -1.07 -6.34
C LEU A 118 2.13 -0.87 -7.16
N ILE A 119 2.15 -1.34 -8.42
CA ILE A 119 3.32 -1.15 -9.30
C ILE A 119 3.50 0.33 -9.67
N HIS A 120 2.41 1.10 -9.79
CA HIS A 120 2.48 2.55 -10.03
C HIS A 120 3.19 3.27 -8.87
N GLU A 121 2.79 3.01 -7.63
CA GLU A 121 3.42 3.63 -6.46
C GLU A 121 4.84 3.11 -6.20
N LEU A 122 5.09 1.82 -6.47
CA LEU A 122 6.44 1.24 -6.40
C LEU A 122 7.39 1.91 -7.41
N SER A 123 6.94 2.25 -8.61
CA SER A 123 7.75 3.01 -9.56
C SER A 123 8.13 4.40 -9.04
N HIS A 124 7.21 5.10 -8.36
CA HIS A 124 7.53 6.39 -7.71
C HIS A 124 8.54 6.20 -6.58
N PHE A 125 8.37 5.17 -5.74
CA PHE A 125 9.33 4.83 -4.69
C PHE A 125 10.71 4.52 -5.27
N ALA A 126 10.77 3.72 -6.33
CA ALA A 126 12.01 3.34 -6.99
C ALA A 126 12.73 4.54 -7.60
N LEU A 127 11.98 5.46 -8.22
CA LEU A 127 12.52 6.69 -8.79
C LEU A 127 13.04 7.65 -7.70
N ASP A 128 12.29 7.84 -6.62
CA ASP A 128 12.67 8.66 -5.47
C ASP A 128 13.98 8.15 -4.85
N HIS A 129 14.10 6.82 -4.69
CA HIS A 129 15.32 6.20 -4.18
C HIS A 129 16.50 6.30 -5.16
N ALA A 130 16.27 6.04 -6.45
CA ALA A 130 17.33 6.10 -7.46
C ALA A 130 17.88 7.52 -7.68
N THR A 131 17.04 8.53 -7.49
CA THR A 131 17.42 9.94 -7.65
C THR A 131 17.98 10.57 -6.37
N GLY A 132 18.05 9.82 -5.27
CA GLY A 132 18.54 10.30 -3.97
C GLY A 132 17.61 11.37 -3.40
N GLY A 133 16.30 11.15 -3.49
CA GLY A 133 15.30 11.95 -2.78
C GLY A 133 15.70 12.10 -1.31
N ASP A 134 15.88 13.36 -0.91
CA ASP A 134 16.53 13.90 0.30
C ASP A 134 16.53 13.02 1.57
#